data_AF-A0A540NK57-F1
#
_entry.id   AF-A0A540NK57-F1
#
_cell.length_a   1.000
_cell.length_b   1.000
_cell.length_c   1.000
_cell.angle_alpha   90.00
_cell.angle_beta   90.00
_cell.angle_gamma   90.00
#
_symmetry.space_group_name_H-M   'P 1'
#
loop_
_entity.id
_entity.type
_entity.pdbx_description
1 polymer ?
#
loop_
_entity_poly.entity_id
_entity_poly.type
_entity_poly.pdbx_seq_one_letter_code
_entity_poly.pdbx_strand_id
1 'polypeptide(L)'
;MDDSESFMKKMGTYMYMKFKKYWSEYSLILAIAIILDPRYKLHFVDSGYTKLHGVNSVEFTKVNDKLNDLFGVYLEKLLHLDNSNTLVNSVPNHQTKSIDVLFEVI
;
A
#
# COMPACT_ATOMS: atom_id res chain seq x y z
N MET A 1 45.87 -3.21 1.12
CA MET A 1 44.72 -2.55 0.46
C MET A 1 43.54 -3.50 0.28
N ASP A 2 43.77 -4.79 0.07
CA ASP A 2 42.75 -5.85 -0.09
C ASP A 2 41.85 -6.08 1.15
N ASP A 3 42.40 -5.93 2.37
CA ASP A 3 41.65 -6.19 3.62
C ASP A 3 40.46 -5.26 3.84
N SER A 4 40.55 -4.00 3.41
CA SER A 4 39.48 -3.01 3.57
C SER A 4 38.30 -3.30 2.66
N GLU A 5 38.56 -3.75 1.43
CA GLU A 5 37.51 -4.11 0.46
C GLU A 5 36.78 -5.38 0.91
N SER A 6 37.53 -6.38 1.36
CA SER A 6 37.00 -7.61 1.96
C SER A 6 36.12 -7.33 3.20
N PHE A 7 36.56 -6.41 4.06
CA PHE A 7 35.80 -5.98 5.23
C PHE A 7 34.49 -5.28 4.84
N MET A 8 34.54 -4.31 3.93
CA MET A 8 33.34 -3.61 3.44
C MET A 8 32.34 -4.57 2.78
N LYS A 9 32.83 -5.54 1.99
CA LYS A 9 31.99 -6.56 1.35
C LYS A 9 31.31 -7.47 2.38
N LYS A 10 32.03 -7.90 3.41
CA LYS A 10 31.45 -8.69 4.52
C LYS A 10 30.36 -7.90 5.24
N MET A 11 30.62 -6.62 5.51
CA MET A 11 29.63 -5.76 6.17
C MET A 11 28.37 -5.57 5.31
N GLY A 12 28.52 -5.26 4.02
CA GLY A 12 27.41 -5.13 3.09
C GLY A 12 26.59 -6.42 2.97
N THR A 13 27.27 -7.58 2.96
CA THR A 13 26.61 -8.89 2.94
C THR A 13 25.74 -9.10 4.17
N TYR A 14 26.27 -8.79 5.36
CA TYR A 14 25.52 -8.96 6.61
C TYR A 14 24.31 -8.02 6.71
N MET A 15 24.46 -6.76 6.27
CA MET A 15 23.35 -5.81 6.19
C MET A 15 22.27 -6.30 5.23
N TYR A 16 22.67 -6.82 4.06
CA TYR A 16 21.74 -7.38 3.09
C TYR A 16 21.01 -8.64 3.61
N MET A 17 21.70 -9.50 4.36
CA MET A 17 21.06 -10.66 5.01
C MET A 17 19.97 -10.24 6.00
N LYS A 18 20.25 -9.24 6.83
CA LYS A 18 19.23 -8.67 7.74
C LYS A 18 18.09 -8.02 6.97
N PHE A 19 18.41 -7.27 5.92
CA PHE A 19 17.41 -6.66 5.06
C PHE A 19 16.47 -7.71 4.47
N LYS A 20 17.00 -8.75 3.81
CA LYS A 20 16.19 -9.82 3.21
C LYS A 20 15.26 -10.50 4.21
N LYS A 21 15.75 -10.78 5.42
CA LYS A 21 14.96 -11.41 6.49
C LYS A 21 13.69 -10.60 6.75
N TYR A 22 13.84 -9.30 7.02
CA TYR A 22 12.71 -8.43 7.33
C TYR A 22 11.91 -8.01 6.10
N TRP A 23 12.54 -7.91 4.93
CA TRP A 23 11.87 -7.55 3.69
C TRP A 23 10.73 -8.54 3.36
N SER A 24 10.95 -9.84 3.52
CA SER A 24 9.91 -10.84 3.25
C SER A 24 8.68 -10.71 4.17
N GLU A 25 8.88 -10.30 5.43
CA GLU A 25 7.82 -10.20 6.43
C GLU A 25 7.08 -8.84 6.37
N TYR A 26 7.81 -7.75 6.08
CA TYR A 26 7.29 -6.39 6.16
C TYR A 26 7.02 -5.73 4.80
N SER A 27 7.35 -6.38 3.68
CA SER A 27 7.16 -5.80 2.33
C SER A 27 5.70 -5.37 2.08
N LEU A 28 4.71 -6.16 2.53
CA LEU A 28 3.30 -5.85 2.37
C LEU A 28 2.88 -4.59 3.15
N ILE A 29 3.21 -4.50 4.45
CA ILE A 29 2.82 -3.34 5.27
C ILE A 29 3.53 -2.07 4.81
N LEU A 30 4.78 -2.19 4.35
CA LEU A 30 5.54 -1.08 3.79
C LEU A 30 4.92 -0.60 2.47
N ALA A 31 4.52 -1.52 1.59
CA ALA A 31 3.85 -1.19 0.35
C ALA A 31 2.53 -0.42 0.60
N ILE A 32 1.70 -0.90 1.54
CA ILE A 32 0.46 -0.22 1.92
C ILE A 32 0.76 1.16 2.52
N ALA A 33 1.74 1.28 3.42
CA ALA A 33 2.12 2.55 4.01
C ALA A 33 2.60 3.58 2.97
N ILE A 34 3.32 3.13 1.95
CA ILE A 34 3.73 3.97 0.81
C ILE A 34 2.50 4.43 0.02
N ILE A 35 1.56 3.55 -0.28
CA ILE A 35 0.34 3.91 -1.05
C ILE A 35 -0.56 4.88 -0.28
N LEU A 36 -0.62 4.73 1.05
CA LEU A 36 -1.39 5.63 1.92
C LEU A 36 -0.70 6.98 2.16
N ASP A 37 0.58 7.11 1.83
CA ASP A 37 1.25 8.41 1.86
C ASP A 37 0.77 9.24 0.64
N PRO A 38 0.13 10.41 0.85
CA PRO A 38 -0.47 11.19 -0.23
C PRO A 38 0.50 11.59 -1.36
N ARG A 39 1.81 11.50 -1.12
CA ARG A 39 2.85 11.82 -2.10
C ARG A 39 3.11 10.70 -3.09
N TYR A 40 2.71 9.47 -2.79
CA TYR A 40 3.01 8.30 -3.61
C TYR A 40 1.71 7.62 -4.09
N LYS A 41 1.74 7.13 -5.32
CA LYS A 41 0.59 6.44 -5.95
C LYS A 41 0.84 4.94 -6.02
N LEU A 42 -0.23 4.14 -6.19
CA LEU A 42 -0.16 2.70 -6.38
C LEU A 42 0.83 2.28 -7.49
N HIS A 43 0.91 3.07 -8.57
CA HIS A 43 1.84 2.86 -9.68
C HIS A 43 3.33 2.89 -9.26
N PHE A 44 3.69 3.60 -8.18
CA PHE A 44 5.06 3.59 -7.65
C PHE A 44 5.41 2.22 -7.07
N VAL A 45 4.49 1.62 -6.34
CA VAL A 45 4.64 0.27 -5.78
C VAL A 45 4.63 -0.77 -6.89
N ASP A 46 3.75 -0.65 -7.88
CA ASP A 46 3.71 -1.54 -9.05
C ASP A 46 5.05 -1.56 -9.81
N SER A 47 5.62 -0.37 -10.07
CA SER A 47 6.93 -0.26 -10.71
C SER A 47 8.05 -0.90 -9.86
N GLY A 48 7.99 -0.75 -8.53
CA GLY A 48 8.94 -1.36 -7.61
C GLY A 48 8.87 -2.89 -7.61
N TYR A 49 7.66 -3.44 -7.47
CA TYR A 49 7.45 -4.89 -7.48
C TYR A 49 7.73 -5.52 -8.84
N THR A 50 7.40 -4.84 -9.93
CA THR A 50 7.75 -5.29 -11.28
C THR A 50 9.26 -5.43 -11.46
N LYS A 51 10.06 -4.52 -10.91
CA LYS A 51 11.53 -4.61 -10.96
C LYS A 51 12.11 -5.69 -10.05
N LEU A 52 11.47 -5.97 -8.91
CA LEU A 52 11.96 -6.91 -7.91
C LEU A 52 11.57 -8.36 -8.20
N HIS A 53 10.33 -8.57 -8.66
CA HIS A 53 9.69 -9.87 -8.78
C HIS A 53 9.24 -10.20 -10.22
N GLY A 54 9.33 -9.23 -11.14
CA GLY A 54 8.82 -9.35 -12.51
C GLY A 54 7.39 -8.85 -12.65
N VAL A 55 6.93 -8.74 -13.90
CA VAL A 55 5.59 -8.26 -14.25
C VAL A 55 4.54 -9.21 -13.67
N ASN A 56 3.45 -8.67 -13.11
CA ASN A 56 2.34 -9.42 -12.50
C ASN A 56 2.77 -10.35 -11.36
N SER A 57 3.66 -9.87 -10.49
CA SER A 57 4.08 -10.64 -9.31
C SER A 57 2.91 -10.96 -8.37
N VAL A 58 2.91 -12.16 -7.81
CA VAL A 58 1.92 -12.61 -6.81
C VAL A 58 1.93 -11.69 -5.58
N GLU A 59 3.10 -11.14 -5.25
CA GLU A 59 3.29 -10.20 -4.16
C GLU A 59 2.59 -8.86 -4.42
N PHE A 60 2.63 -8.34 -5.65
CA PHE A 60 1.89 -7.14 -6.02
C PHE A 60 0.38 -7.36 -5.97
N THR A 61 -0.11 -8.50 -6.45
CA THR A 61 -1.54 -8.85 -6.34
C THR A 61 -1.98 -8.87 -4.88
N LYS A 62 -1.19 -9.46 -3.97
CA LYS A 62 -1.48 -9.44 -2.53
C LYS A 62 -1.55 -8.03 -1.94
N VAL A 63 -0.70 -7.11 -2.40
CA VAL A 63 -0.75 -5.69 -1.98
C VAL A 63 -2.05 -5.07 -2.44
N ASN A 64 -2.40 -5.23 -3.71
CA ASN A 64 -3.63 -4.69 -4.29
C ASN A 64 -4.88 -5.24 -3.60
N ASP A 65 -4.96 -6.55 -3.38
CA ASP A 65 -6.07 -7.20 -2.68
C ASP A 65 -6.23 -6.66 -1.25
N LYS A 66 -5.12 -6.56 -0.51
CA LYS A 66 -5.15 -6.04 0.87
C LYS A 66 -5.53 -4.56 0.93
N LEU A 67 -5.12 -3.78 -0.06
CA LEU A 67 -5.50 -2.37 -0.18
C LEU A 67 -7.02 -2.25 -0.43
N ASN A 68 -7.55 -3.06 -1.34
CA ASN A 68 -8.99 -3.10 -1.64
C ASN A 68 -9.81 -3.54 -0.42
N ASP A 69 -9.36 -4.57 0.32
CA ASP A 69 -9.97 -4.98 1.59
C ASP A 69 -10.05 -3.79 2.57
N LEU A 70 -8.92 -3.08 2.76
CA LEU A 70 -8.83 -1.96 3.68
C LEU A 70 -9.76 -0.82 3.27
N PHE A 71 -9.82 -0.53 1.97
CA PHE A 71 -10.72 0.49 1.43
C PHE A 71 -12.19 0.09 1.59
N GLY A 72 -12.53 -1.17 1.39
CA GLY A 72 -13.87 -1.70 1.64
C GLY A 72 -14.33 -1.46 3.08
N VAL A 73 -13.49 -1.80 4.06
CA VAL A 73 -13.78 -1.54 5.48
C VAL A 73 -13.93 -0.04 5.77
N TYR A 74 -13.12 0.81 5.14
CA TYR A 74 -13.22 2.25 5.28
C TYR A 74 -14.56 2.79 4.73
N LEU A 75 -14.98 2.33 3.54
CA LEU A 75 -16.25 2.72 2.95
C LEU A 75 -17.45 2.25 3.77
N GLU A 76 -17.43 1.00 4.25
CA GLU A 76 -18.49 0.49 5.15
C GLU A 76 -18.61 1.37 6.40
N LYS A 77 -17.48 1.77 6.98
CA LYS A 77 -17.46 2.67 8.14
C LYS A 77 -18.00 4.06 7.82
N LEU A 78 -17.71 4.61 6.64
CA LEU A 78 -18.29 5.88 6.19
C LEU A 78 -19.80 5.79 6.02
N LEU A 79 -20.31 4.71 5.41
CA LEU A 79 -21.73 4.48 5.22
C LEU A 79 -22.47 4.28 6.55
N HIS A 80 -21.85 3.57 7.50
CA HIS A 80 -22.38 3.43 8.86
C HIS A 80 -22.45 4.78 9.59
N LEU A 81 -21.44 5.64 9.43
CA LEU A 81 -21.41 6.97 10.06
C LEU A 81 -22.51 7.89 9.48
N ASP A 82 -22.74 7.82 8.16
CA ASP A 82 -23.80 8.56 7.48
C ASP A 82 -25.19 8.11 7.94
N ASN A 83 -25.42 6.80 8.05
CA ASN A 83 -26.66 6.22 8.56
C ASN A 83 -26.96 6.57 10.03
N SER A 84 -25.94 6.79 10.86
CA SER A 84 -26.13 7.30 12.23
C SER A 84 -26.43 8.81 12.31
N ASN A 85 -26.12 9.58 11.27
CA ASN A 85 -26.45 11.02 11.20
C ASN A 85 -27.83 11.28 10.56
N THR A 86 -28.38 10.33 9.80
CA THR A 86 -29.65 10.49 9.06
C THR A 86 -30.92 10.20 9.87
N LEU A 87 -30.82 9.74 11.12
CA LEU A 87 -31.98 9.69 12.04
C LEU A 87 -32.34 11.06 12.66
N VAL A 88 -31.64 12.15 12.31
CA VAL A 88 -31.97 13.50 12.83
C VAL A 88 -32.45 14.48 11.76
N ASN A 89 -32.18 14.30 10.46
CA ASN A 89 -32.67 15.24 9.45
C ASN A 89 -33.04 14.56 8.12
N SER A 90 -34.34 14.45 7.85
CA SER A 90 -34.91 14.07 6.56
C SER A 90 -34.89 15.24 5.55
N VAL A 91 -34.34 15.03 4.34
CA VAL A 91 -34.78 15.52 3.00
C VAL A 91 -33.78 15.02 1.92
N PRO A 92 -34.20 14.68 0.67
CA PRO A 92 -33.38 13.89 -0.27
C PRO A 92 -32.60 14.73 -1.30
N ASN A 93 -31.43 14.23 -1.72
CA ASN A 93 -31.05 13.91 -3.12
C ASN A 93 -29.56 14.21 -3.48
N HIS A 94 -28.95 13.26 -4.23
CA HIS A 94 -27.79 13.37 -5.14
C HIS A 94 -26.33 13.29 -4.60
N GLN A 95 -25.89 12.14 -4.07
CA GLN A 95 -24.48 11.88 -3.69
C GLN A 95 -23.82 10.68 -4.41
N THR A 96 -24.08 10.42 -5.69
CA THR A 96 -23.40 9.33 -6.41
C THR A 96 -22.10 9.73 -7.13
N LYS A 97 -21.89 11.01 -7.42
CA LYS A 97 -20.71 11.47 -8.21
C LYS A 97 -19.40 11.59 -7.42
N SER A 98 -19.45 11.68 -6.09
CA SER A 98 -18.26 11.97 -5.27
C SER A 98 -17.37 10.75 -5.04
N ILE A 99 -17.95 9.54 -5.12
CA ILE A 99 -17.24 8.30 -4.81
C ILE A 99 -16.41 7.87 -6.02
N ASP A 100 -16.93 8.05 -7.22
CA ASP A 100 -16.21 7.73 -8.48
C ASP A 100 -14.92 8.55 -8.64
N VAL A 101 -14.92 9.82 -8.22
CA VAL A 101 -13.74 10.70 -8.29
C VAL A 101 -12.66 10.28 -7.29
N LEU A 102 -13.03 9.69 -6.15
CA LEU A 102 -12.07 9.18 -5.17
C LEU A 102 -11.35 7.92 -5.66
N PHE A 103 -12.03 7.09 -6.47
CA PHE A 103 -11.42 5.93 -7.11
C PHE A 103 -10.46 6.31 -8.25
N GLU A 104 -10.59 7.50 -8.84
CA GLU A 104 -9.72 7.98 -9.92
C GLU A 104 -8.38 8.55 -9.42
N VAL A 105 -8.27 8.81 -8.11
CA VAL A 105 -7.12 9.51 -7.49
C VAL A 105 -6.13 8.58 -6.79
N ILE A 106 -6.54 7.36 -6.41
CA ILE A 106 -5.71 6.32 -5.77
C ILE A 106 -5.04 5.45 -6.85
#